data_AF-E0STV1-F1
#
_entry.id   AF-E0STV1-F1
#
_cell.length_a   1.000
_cell.length_b   1.000
_cell.length_c   1.000
_cell.angle_alpha   90.00
_cell.angle_beta   90.00
_cell.angle_gamma   90.00
#
_symmetry.space_group_name_H-M   'P 1'
#
loop_
_entity.id
_entity.type
_entity.pdbx_description
1 polymer ?
#
loop_
_entity_poly.entity_id
_entity_poly.type
_entity_poly.pdbx_seq_one_letter_code
_entity_poly.pdbx_strand_id
1 'polypeptide(L)'
;MLYSFYTFFYVEFDISENMGIQLGLTIDENIYEKLSIGSKKLGVDINTLVSNILREWIDKNRMLLLSVDEIAKEYENSLSSYSEHTQKTKIRMVRSFLEWCESRGISFDKIDVNTVESFAKELESRYTSKYVNSYRATLRDFIYWFQQRYGVK
;
A
#
# COMPACT_ATOMS: atom_id res chain seq x y z
N MET A 1 18.27 -10.95 23.55
CA MET A 1 18.64 -11.59 22.28
C MET A 1 17.40 -11.54 21.39
N LEU A 2 17.34 -10.57 20.47
CA LEU A 2 16.21 -10.40 19.54
C LEU A 2 16.39 -11.39 18.38
N TYR A 3 15.51 -12.38 18.28
CA TYR A 3 15.51 -13.29 17.14
C TYR A 3 14.84 -12.59 15.96
N SER A 4 15.62 -12.20 14.96
CA SER A 4 15.12 -11.80 13.65
C SER A 4 14.71 -13.05 12.86
N PHE A 5 13.43 -13.41 12.93
CA PHE A 5 12.85 -14.44 12.07
C PHE A 5 12.49 -13.83 10.72
N TYR A 6 13.30 -14.11 9.70
CA TYR A 6 12.86 -13.95 8.31
C TYR A 6 11.97 -15.13 7.96
N THR A 7 10.68 -15.02 8.28
CA THR A 7 9.68 -16.01 7.87
C THR A 7 9.24 -15.68 6.46
N PHE A 8 9.65 -16.50 5.49
CA PHE A 8 9.10 -16.46 4.13
C PHE A 8 7.71 -17.10 4.18
N PHE A 9 6.67 -16.29 4.27
CA PHE A 9 5.32 -16.72 3.95
C PHE A 9 5.16 -16.62 2.44
N TYR A 10 4.72 -17.70 1.79
CA TYR A 10 4.12 -17.58 0.46
C TYR A 10 2.64 -17.30 0.69
N VAL A 11 2.23 -16.08 0.37
CA VAL A 11 0.81 -15.73 0.27
C VAL A 11 0.41 -16.09 -1.15
N GLU A 12 -0.37 -17.17 -1.29
CA GLU A 12 -1.00 -17.48 -2.57
C GLU A 12 -2.28 -16.65 -2.67
N PHE A 13 -2.35 -15.84 -3.72
CA PHE A 13 -3.54 -15.10 -4.09
C PHE A 13 -4.33 -15.94 -5.08
N ASP A 14 -5.42 -16.56 -4.64
CA ASP A 14 -6.39 -17.15 -5.56
C ASP A 14 -7.41 -16.06 -5.93
N ILE A 15 -7.28 -15.55 -7.16
CA ILE A 15 -8.22 -14.57 -7.72
C ILE A 15 -9.27 -15.35 -8.50
N SER A 16 -10.27 -15.90 -7.81
CA SER A 16 -11.45 -16.47 -8.46
C SER A 16 -12.46 -15.36 -8.76
N GLU A 17 -12.96 -15.28 -10.00
CA GLU A 17 -13.77 -14.17 -10.53
C GLU A 17 -15.08 -13.87 -9.77
N ASN A 18 -15.46 -14.66 -8.76
CA ASN A 18 -16.74 -14.53 -8.06
C ASN A 18 -16.68 -14.56 -6.52
N MET A 19 -15.51 -14.64 -5.89
CA MET A 19 -15.38 -14.55 -4.43
C MET A 19 -14.09 -13.81 -4.09
N GLY A 20 -14.16 -12.84 -3.19
CA GLY A 20 -13.05 -11.95 -2.85
C GLY A 20 -11.74 -12.68 -2.51
N ILE A 21 -10.64 -11.91 -2.45
CA ILE A 21 -9.27 -12.41 -2.21
C ILE A 21 -9.27 -13.39 -1.02
N GLN A 22 -9.14 -14.69 -1.29
CA GLN A 22 -8.80 -15.67 -0.28
C GLN A 22 -7.28 -15.64 -0.11
N LEU A 23 -6.83 -15.12 1.03
CA LEU A 23 -5.43 -15.21 1.45
C LEU A 23 -5.20 -16.65 1.94
N GLY A 24 -4.74 -17.51 1.02
CA GLY A 24 -4.24 -18.83 1.36
C GLY A 24 -2.81 -18.71 1.89
N LEU A 25 -2.57 -19.19 3.11
CA LEU A 25 -1.22 -19.29 3.65
C LEU A 25 -0.76 -20.72 3.62
N THR A 26 0.05 -21.00 2.62
CA THR A 26 0.75 -22.27 2.52
C THR A 26 2.02 -22.14 3.36
N ILE A 27 2.00 -22.73 4.56
CA ILE A 27 3.14 -22.73 5.48
C ILE A 27 3.95 -23.99 5.22
N ASP A 28 5.22 -23.82 4.83
CA ASP A 28 6.18 -24.91 4.71
C ASP A 28 6.23 -25.75 6.00
N GLU A 29 6.32 -27.08 5.89
CA GLU A 29 6.31 -27.99 7.05
C GLU A 29 7.38 -27.63 8.10
N ASN A 30 8.57 -27.19 7.67
CA ASN A 30 9.64 -26.80 8.59
C ASN A 30 9.33 -25.47 9.31
N ILE A 31 8.54 -24.59 8.68
CA ILE A 31 8.07 -23.34 9.30
C ILE A 31 6.95 -23.67 10.29
N TYR A 32 6.03 -24.57 9.94
CA TYR A 32 4.97 -25.01 10.84
C TYR A 32 5.55 -25.66 12.11
N GLU A 33 6.58 -26.49 11.99
CA GLU A 33 7.26 -27.09 13.13
C GLU A 33 7.89 -26.02 14.06
N LYS A 34 8.58 -25.03 13.49
CA LYS A 34 9.14 -23.90 14.25
C LYS A 34 8.06 -23.08 14.95
N LEU A 35 6.93 -22.83 14.27
CA LEU A 35 5.78 -22.13 14.84
C LEU A 35 5.13 -22.92 15.97
N SER A 36 5.03 -24.25 15.85
CA SER A 36 4.52 -25.13 16.90
C SER A 36 5.40 -25.12 18.15
N ILE A 37 6.73 -25.11 17.98
CA ILE A 37 7.68 -24.96 19.08
C ILE A 37 7.54 -23.58 19.74
N GLY A 38 7.42 -22.52 18.92
CA GLY A 38 7.22 -21.15 19.40
C GLY A 38 5.92 -20.99 20.19
N SER A 39 4.81 -21.54 19.69
CA SER A 39 3.49 -21.44 20.32
C SER A 39 3.47 -22.12 21.69
N LYS A 40 4.07 -23.31 21.80
CA LYS A 40 4.25 -24.02 23.08
C LYS A 40 5.08 -23.22 24.08
N LYS A 41 6.18 -22.59 23.66
CA LYS A 41 7.02 -21.75 24.53
C LYS A 41 6.30 -20.50 25.04
N LEU A 42 5.43 -19.94 24.20
CA LEU A 42 4.66 -18.73 24.52
C LEU A 42 3.33 -19.04 25.23
N GLY A 43 2.96 -20.31 25.38
CA GLY A 43 1.70 -20.72 26.00
C GLY A 43 0.45 -20.30 25.22
N VAL A 44 0.58 -20.08 23.90
CA VAL A 44 -0.52 -19.68 23.01
C VAL A 44 -0.80 -20.77 21.98
N ASP A 45 -2.06 -20.84 21.55
CA ASP A 45 -2.46 -21.72 20.46
C ASP A 45 -1.75 -21.33 19.15
N ILE A 46 -1.40 -22.34 18.34
CA ILE A 46 -0.64 -22.12 17.10
C ILE A 46 -1.40 -21.26 16.09
N ASN A 47 -2.73 -21.38 16.01
CA ASN A 47 -3.54 -20.55 15.11
C ASN A 47 -3.55 -19.09 15.57
N THR A 48 -3.49 -18.85 16.89
CA THR A 48 -3.36 -17.51 17.45
C THR A 48 -2.01 -16.89 17.12
N LEU A 49 -0.92 -17.67 17.26
CA LEU A 49 0.42 -17.23 16.90
C LEU A 49 0.51 -16.90 15.40
N VAL A 50 0.02 -17.79 14.54
CA VAL A 50 -0.05 -17.58 13.09
C VAL A 50 -0.87 -16.33 12.77
N SER A 51 -2.08 -16.19 13.30
CA SER A 51 -2.94 -15.03 13.08
C SER A 51 -2.26 -13.71 13.46
N ASN A 52 -1.51 -13.68 14.56
CA ASN A 52 -0.79 -12.49 14.99
C ASN A 52 0.36 -12.15 14.04
N ILE A 53 1.15 -13.14 13.61
CA ILE A 53 2.23 -12.92 12.65
C ILE A 53 1.67 -12.41 11.31
N LEU A 54 0.54 -12.95 10.87
CA LEU A 54 -0.13 -12.51 9.64
C LEU A 54 -0.66 -11.09 9.76
N ARG A 55 -1.30 -10.74 10.88
CA ARG A 55 -1.71 -9.36 11.13
C ARG A 55 -0.51 -8.42 11.10
N GLU A 56 0.59 -8.77 11.77
CA GLU A 56 1.81 -7.95 11.71
C GLU A 56 2.36 -7.83 10.29
N TRP A 57 2.33 -8.90 9.51
CA TRP A 57 2.77 -8.86 8.12
C TRP A 57 1.84 -8.00 7.27
N ILE A 58 0.53 -8.17 7.38
CA ILE A 58 -0.49 -7.36 6.69
C ILE A 58 -0.35 -5.90 7.10
N ASP A 59 -0.17 -5.59 8.38
CA ASP A 59 0.00 -4.22 8.87
C ASP A 59 1.26 -3.58 8.30
N LYS A 60 2.37 -4.34 8.20
CA LYS A 60 3.62 -3.88 7.59
C LYS A 60 3.54 -3.72 6.07
N ASN A 61 2.74 -4.55 5.41
CA ASN A 61 2.64 -4.60 3.95
C ASN A 61 1.30 -4.08 3.45
N ARG A 62 0.56 -3.34 4.29
CA ARG A 62 -0.84 -2.96 4.04
C ARG A 62 -0.97 -2.25 2.70
N MET A 63 0.01 -1.43 2.34
CA MET A 63 0.10 -0.72 1.06
C MET A 63 -0.01 -1.61 -0.18
N LEU A 64 0.46 -2.87 -0.12
CA LEU A 64 0.42 -3.80 -1.26
C LEU A 64 -0.99 -4.35 -1.51
N LEU A 65 -1.88 -4.20 -0.53
CA LEU A 65 -3.24 -4.72 -0.56
C LEU A 65 -4.27 -3.62 -0.78
N LEU A 66 -3.87 -2.34 -0.82
CA LEU A 66 -4.79 -1.23 -0.98
C LEU A 66 -5.11 -1.02 -2.45
N SER A 67 -6.41 -0.88 -2.74
CA SER A 67 -6.90 -0.35 -4.00
C SER A 67 -6.67 1.16 -4.12
N VAL A 68 -6.73 1.67 -5.35
CA VAL A 68 -6.70 3.12 -5.63
C VAL A 68 -7.75 3.88 -4.80
N ASP A 69 -8.95 3.32 -4.67
CA ASP A 69 -10.04 3.95 -3.93
C ASP A 69 -9.80 4.03 -2.42
N GLU A 70 -9.18 3.00 -1.84
CA GLU A 70 -8.81 3.02 -0.42
C GLU A 70 -7.73 4.06 -0.13
N ILE A 71 -6.71 4.14 -0.99
CA ILE A 71 -5.65 5.14 -0.85
C ILE A 71 -6.22 6.55 -1.02
N ALA A 72 -7.05 6.78 -2.04
CA ALA A 72 -7.69 8.06 -2.28
C ALA A 72 -8.56 8.48 -1.08
N LYS A 73 -9.34 7.56 -0.51
CA LYS A 73 -10.17 7.83 0.66
C LYS A 73 -9.36 8.11 1.93
N GLU A 74 -8.28 7.37 2.19
CA GLU A 74 -7.39 7.67 3.31
C GLU A 74 -6.71 9.03 3.14
N TYR A 75 -6.30 9.39 1.92
CA TYR A 75 -5.73 10.70 1.63
C TYR A 75 -6.78 11.81 1.80
N GLU A 76 -8.02 11.62 1.37
CA GLU A 76 -9.12 12.58 1.55
C GLU A 76 -9.31 12.93 3.02
N ASN A 77 -9.38 11.92 3.89
CA ASN A 77 -9.50 12.10 5.34
C ASN A 77 -8.33 12.90 5.92
N SER A 78 -7.13 12.77 5.35
CA SER A 78 -5.94 13.53 5.78
C SER A 78 -6.01 15.02 5.42
N LEU A 79 -6.85 15.40 4.45
CA LEU A 79 -7.03 16.77 3.98
C LEU A 79 -8.11 17.55 4.74
N SER A 80 -8.54 17.06 5.90
CA SER A 80 -9.64 17.64 6.71
C SER A 80 -9.47 19.14 7.06
N SER A 81 -8.25 19.68 7.05
CA SER A 81 -7.96 21.10 7.28
C SER A 81 -8.21 22.00 6.06
N TYR A 82 -8.38 21.43 4.87
CA TYR A 82 -8.62 22.17 3.63
C TYR A 82 -10.13 22.40 3.40
N SER A 83 -10.46 23.39 2.57
CA SER A 83 -11.84 23.56 2.10
C SER A 83 -12.29 22.38 1.22
N GLU A 84 -13.58 22.05 1.25
CA GLU A 84 -14.16 20.93 0.47
C GLU A 84 -13.77 20.99 -1.02
N HIS A 85 -13.82 22.19 -1.62
CA HIS A 85 -13.41 22.39 -3.01
C HIS A 85 -11.93 22.02 -3.26
N THR A 86 -11.06 22.39 -2.32
CA THR A 86 -9.63 22.08 -2.40
C THR A 86 -9.38 20.59 -2.20
N GLN A 87 -10.10 19.95 -1.26
CA GLN A 87 -10.04 18.51 -1.04
C GLN A 87 -10.41 17.76 -2.33
N LYS A 88 -11.58 18.06 -2.92
CA LYS A 88 -12.04 17.45 -4.19
C LYS A 88 -11.02 17.61 -5.32
N THR A 89 -10.41 18.78 -5.43
CA THR A 89 -9.40 19.05 -6.46
C THR A 89 -8.15 18.21 -6.24
N LYS A 90 -7.60 18.20 -5.01
CA LYS A 90 -6.41 17.40 -4.68
C LYS A 90 -6.66 15.91 -4.86
N ILE A 91 -7.82 15.41 -4.43
CA ILE A 91 -8.20 14.00 -4.56
C ILE A 91 -8.37 13.58 -6.01
N ARG A 92 -8.98 14.42 -6.85
CA ARG A 92 -9.07 14.15 -8.28
C ARG A 92 -7.68 14.02 -8.92
N MET A 93 -6.73 14.89 -8.54
CA MET A 93 -5.36 14.83 -9.05
C MET A 93 -4.64 13.55 -8.61
N VAL A 94 -4.77 13.17 -7.34
CA VAL A 94 -4.17 11.94 -6.79
C VAL A 94 -4.78 10.70 -7.40
N ARG A 95 -6.11 10.61 -7.50
CA ARG A 95 -6.78 9.47 -8.13
C ARG A 95 -6.33 9.29 -9.58
N SER A 96 -6.30 10.36 -10.36
CA SER A 96 -5.82 10.30 -11.76
C SER A 96 -4.37 9.83 -11.87
N PHE A 97 -3.52 10.17 -10.89
CA PHE A 97 -2.14 9.69 -10.84
C PHE A 97 -2.05 8.21 -10.44
N LEU A 98 -2.82 7.77 -9.45
CA LEU A 98 -2.83 6.37 -9.00
C LEU A 98 -3.38 5.43 -10.07
N GLU A 99 -4.46 5.82 -10.77
CA GLU A 99 -4.99 5.10 -11.93
C GLU A 99 -3.95 5.00 -13.06
N TRP A 100 -3.18 6.07 -13.28
CA TRP A 100 -2.07 6.04 -14.24
C TRP A 100 -0.97 5.06 -13.81
N CYS A 101 -0.58 5.05 -12.54
CA CYS A 101 0.39 4.09 -11.99
C CYS A 101 -0.11 2.64 -12.17
N GLU A 102 -1.36 2.36 -11.82
CA GLU A 102 -2.00 1.05 -11.96
C GLU A 102 -1.99 0.58 -13.42
N SER A 103 -2.37 1.46 -14.36
CA SER A 103 -2.36 1.15 -15.81
C SER A 103 -0.97 0.83 -16.37
N ARG A 104 0.10 1.23 -15.66
CA ARG A 104 1.50 0.99 -16.01
C ARG A 104 2.13 -0.15 -15.20
N GLY A 105 1.37 -0.80 -14.30
CA GLY A 105 1.89 -1.81 -13.39
C GLY A 105 2.93 -1.26 -12.40
N ILE A 106 2.88 0.04 -12.10
CA ILE A 106 3.76 0.68 -11.13
C ILE A 106 3.22 0.36 -9.74
N SER A 107 3.93 -0.50 -9.03
CA SER A 107 3.63 -0.83 -7.64
C SER A 107 3.78 0.41 -6.74
N PHE A 108 2.86 0.56 -5.77
CA PHE A 108 2.78 1.78 -4.95
C PHE A 108 3.98 2.01 -4.03
N ASP A 109 4.70 0.94 -3.66
CA ASP A 109 5.97 1.01 -2.92
C ASP A 109 7.12 1.62 -3.75
N LYS A 110 6.97 1.69 -5.08
CA LYS A 110 7.96 2.25 -6.00
C LYS A 110 7.60 3.67 -6.47
N ILE A 111 6.53 4.26 -5.93
CA ILE A 111 6.16 5.63 -6.25
C ILE A 111 7.14 6.58 -5.58
N ASP A 112 7.93 7.28 -6.39
CA ASP A 112 8.87 8.31 -5.98
C ASP A 112 8.64 9.63 -6.74
N VAL A 113 9.53 10.60 -6.54
CA VAL A 113 9.46 11.89 -7.24
C VAL A 113 9.62 11.72 -8.75
N ASN A 114 10.39 10.74 -9.23
CA ASN A 114 10.60 10.51 -10.66
C ASN A 114 9.33 9.96 -11.32
N THR A 115 8.56 9.14 -10.61
CA THR A 115 7.24 8.68 -11.05
C THR A 115 6.29 9.86 -11.25
N VAL A 116 6.31 10.86 -10.34
CA VAL A 116 5.54 12.11 -10.51
C VAL A 116 5.99 12.90 -11.74
N GLU A 117 7.29 13.04 -11.95
CA GLU A 117 7.79 13.79 -13.11
C GLU A 117 7.47 13.08 -14.43
N SER A 118 7.44 11.76 -14.44
CA SER A 118 7.03 10.97 -15.60
C SER A 118 5.56 11.22 -15.95
N PHE A 119 4.68 11.19 -14.95
CA PHE A 119 3.27 11.53 -15.13
C PHE A 119 3.09 12.99 -15.58
N ALA A 120 3.79 13.94 -14.95
CA ALA A 120 3.70 15.35 -15.29
C ALA A 120 4.12 15.64 -16.74
N LYS A 121 5.16 14.97 -17.25
CA LYS A 121 5.58 15.08 -18.67
C LYS A 121 4.50 14.63 -19.64
N GLU A 122 3.74 13.57 -19.33
CA GLU A 122 2.62 13.16 -20.18
C GLU A 122 1.52 14.23 -20.23
N LEU A 123 1.27 14.91 -19.10
CA LEU A 123 0.28 15.99 -19.00
C LEU A 123 0.66 17.27 -19.74
N GLU A 124 1.96 17.55 -19.93
CA GLU A 124 2.45 18.77 -20.60
C GLU A 124 1.97 18.89 -22.05
N SER A 125 1.66 17.78 -22.70
CA SER A 125 1.09 17.77 -24.06
C SER A 125 -0.38 18.23 -24.11
N ARG A 126 -1.10 18.22 -22.97
CA ARG A 126 -2.55 18.42 -22.90
C ARG A 126 -2.97 19.61 -22.05
N TYR A 127 -2.09 20.08 -21.18
CA TYR A 127 -2.43 21.08 -20.18
C TYR A 127 -1.40 22.20 -20.08
N THR A 128 -1.84 23.34 -19.55
CA THR A 128 -0.95 24.48 -19.31
C THR A 128 0.10 24.15 -18.24
N SER A 129 1.28 24.77 -18.35
CA SER A 129 2.36 24.62 -17.36
C SER A 129 1.90 24.93 -15.93
N LYS A 130 1.03 25.93 -15.74
CA LYS A 130 0.42 26.25 -14.44
C LYS A 130 -0.36 25.07 -13.87
N TYR A 131 -1.17 24.41 -14.69
CA TYR A 131 -1.97 23.27 -14.24
C TYR A 131 -1.11 22.04 -13.96
N VAL A 132 -0.12 21.75 -14.80
CA VAL A 132 0.84 20.66 -14.57
C VAL A 132 1.66 20.90 -13.29
N ASN A 133 2.06 22.14 -13.02
CA ASN A 133 2.76 22.48 -11.77
C ASN A 133 1.87 22.30 -10.53
N SER A 134 0.56 22.52 -10.67
CA SER A 134 -0.41 22.21 -9.60
C SER A 134 -0.47 20.71 -9.30
N TYR A 135 -0.40 19.86 -10.33
CA TYR A 135 -0.27 18.41 -10.18
C TYR A 135 1.03 18.06 -9.46
N ARG A 136 2.18 18.56 -9.92
CA ARG A 136 3.49 18.28 -9.28
C ARG A 136 3.47 18.60 -7.78
N ALA A 137 2.98 19.79 -7.40
CA ALA A 137 2.91 20.19 -6.00
C ALA A 137 2.01 19.23 -5.19
N THR A 138 0.80 18.97 -5.69
CA THR A 138 -0.16 18.08 -5.01
C THR A 138 0.36 16.65 -4.88
N LEU A 139 0.99 16.11 -5.92
CA LEU A 139 1.50 14.75 -5.93
C LEU A 139 2.74 14.60 -5.04
N ARG A 140 3.58 15.63 -4.92
CA ARG A 140 4.69 15.62 -3.94
C ARG A 140 4.17 15.61 -2.51
N ASP A 141 3.16 16.43 -2.19
CA ASP A 141 2.51 16.41 -0.88
C ASP A 141 1.89 15.03 -0.59
N PHE A 142 1.23 14.44 -1.58
CA PHE A 142 0.65 13.11 -1.50
C PHE A 142 1.71 12.04 -1.25
N ILE A 143 2.82 12.03 -1.99
CA ILE A 143 3.90 11.04 -1.80
C ILE A 143 4.51 11.17 -0.41
N TYR A 144 4.76 12.40 0.05
CA TYR A 144 5.28 12.61 1.39
C TYR A 144 4.32 12.03 2.45
N TRP A 145 3.03 12.31 2.33
CA TRP A 145 2.02 11.72 3.20
C TRP A 145 2.00 10.19 3.10
N PHE A 146 2.03 9.63 1.89
CA PHE A 146 1.97 8.19 1.63
C PHE A 146 3.16 7.46 2.25
N GLN A 147 4.37 7.99 2.07
CA GLN A 147 5.60 7.47 2.66
C GLN A 147 5.57 7.49 4.19
N GLN A 148 5.10 8.59 4.80
CA GLN A 148 4.95 8.67 6.26
C GLN A 148 3.88 7.70 6.80
N ARG A 149 2.80 7.52 6.04
CA ARG A 149 1.66 6.68 6.45
C ARG A 149 1.99 5.19 6.40
N TYR A 150 2.73 4.76 5.39
CA TYR A 150 3.01 3.34 5.14
C TYR A 150 4.49 2.95 5.35
N GLY A 151 5.34 3.88 5.78
CA GLY A 151 6.75 3.58 6.10
C GLY A 151 7.63 3.29 4.89
N VAL A 152 7.23 3.74 3.70
CA VAL A 152 7.98 3.58 2.44
C VAL A 152 9.11 4.60 2.40
N LYS A 153 10.33 4.16 2.08
CA LYS A 153 11.52 5.02 1.97
C LYS A 153 12.01 5.08 0.54
#